data_AF-A0AAW6ZQ31-F1
#
_entry.id   AF-A0AAW6ZQ31-F1
#
_cell.length_a   1.000
_cell.length_b   1.000
_cell.length_c   1.000
_cell.angle_alpha   90.00
_cell.angle_beta   90.00
_cell.angle_gamma   90.00
#
_symmetry.space_group_name_H-M   'P 1'
#
loop_
_entity.id
_entity.type
_entity.pdbx_description
1 polymer ?
#
loop_
_entity_poly.entity_id
_entity_poly.type
_entity_poly.pdbx_seq_one_letter_code
_entity_poly.pdbx_strand_id
1 'polypeptide(L)'
;MEIVLAIATLLGGVTAVWFFWDKAREFTLGTSKVNTHDLELFEQYKGMFVTTGAAEFYRQHDFLAQFSEDYWRPLSSYVDNWYKPDFEFSNSKLQKQHKTLYEAAEKLGIAIAGNTVTIAPTYKMRSVRPDNLAFGPIPDHIKEEAKEINGLVPAFIKAHDDFVKLGNRELY
;
A
#
# COMPACT_ATOMS: atom_id res chain seq x y z
N MET A 1 -30.02 26.88 23.26
CA MET A 1 -29.01 26.80 24.33
C MET A 1 -29.59 27.04 25.72
N GLU A 2 -30.54 27.96 25.90
CA GLU A 2 -31.08 28.26 27.25
C GLU A 2 -32.06 27.21 27.82
N ILE A 3 -32.80 26.50 26.97
CA ILE A 3 -33.76 25.46 27.44
C ILE A 3 -33.04 24.21 27.97
N VAL A 4 -31.85 23.89 27.45
CA VAL A 4 -31.07 22.71 27.87
C VAL A 4 -30.46 22.92 29.26
N LEU A 5 -30.12 24.16 29.60
CA LEU A 5 -29.53 24.49 30.89
C LEU A 5 -30.56 24.40 32.03
N ALA A 6 -31.82 24.75 31.76
CA ALA A 6 -32.88 24.78 32.77
C ALA A 6 -33.33 23.38 33.23
N ILE A 7 -33.21 22.35 32.38
CA ILE A 7 -33.57 20.96 32.72
C ILE A 7 -32.46 20.32 33.58
N ALA A 8 -31.20 20.71 33.37
CA ALA A 8 -30.05 20.18 34.12
C ALA A 8 -30.02 20.65 35.59
N THR A 9 -30.71 21.74 35.95
CA THR A 9 -30.70 22.31 37.30
C THR A 9 -31.75 21.71 38.24
N LEU A 10 -32.78 21.02 37.72
CA LEU A 10 -33.92 20.59 38.54
C LEU A 10 -33.77 19.20 39.18
N LEU A 11 -32.84 18.36 38.70
CA LEU A 11 -32.66 17.01 39.23
C LEU A 11 -31.16 16.66 39.31
N GLY A 12 -30.51 17.08 40.40
CA GLY A 12 -29.36 16.35 40.93
C GLY A 12 -28.03 16.53 40.20
N GLY A 13 -27.38 17.66 40.46
CA GLY A 13 -25.94 17.68 40.74
C GLY A 13 -24.98 17.45 39.57
N VAL A 14 -23.75 17.91 39.78
CA VAL A 14 -22.59 17.87 38.85
C VAL A 14 -22.34 16.49 38.20
N THR A 15 -22.88 15.42 38.78
CA THR A 15 -22.85 14.03 38.27
C THR A 15 -23.66 13.80 36.99
N ALA A 16 -24.80 14.47 36.81
CA ALA A 16 -25.61 14.30 35.59
C ALA A 16 -24.91 14.90 34.36
N VAL A 17 -24.14 15.97 34.55
CA VAL A 17 -23.33 16.61 33.51
C VAL A 17 -22.17 15.71 33.08
N TRP A 18 -21.52 15.02 34.03
CA TRP A 18 -20.47 14.04 33.72
C TRP A 18 -20.98 12.81 32.98
N PHE A 19 -22.12 12.24 33.41
CA PHE A 19 -22.74 11.10 32.71
C PHE A 19 -23.18 11.46 31.28
N PHE A 20 -23.67 12.69 31.07
CA PHE A 20 -24.03 13.17 29.74
C PHE A 20 -22.80 13.51 28.88
N TRP A 21 -21.71 13.99 29.49
CA TRP A 21 -20.43 14.19 28.79
C TRP A 21 -19.75 12.88 28.43
N ASP A 22 -19.81 11.84 29.27
CA ASP A 22 -19.31 10.50 28.93
C ASP A 22 -20.17 9.86 27.84
N LYS A 23 -21.50 9.98 27.91
CA LYS A 23 -22.40 9.46 26.88
C LYS A 23 -22.30 10.25 25.56
N ALA A 24 -22.06 11.56 25.63
CA ALA A 24 -21.73 12.38 24.47
C ALA A 24 -20.32 12.08 23.94
N ARG A 25 -19.37 11.70 24.82
CA ARG A 25 -18.07 11.15 24.42
C ARG A 25 -18.24 9.79 23.77
N GLU A 26 -19.10 8.89 24.21
CA GLU A 26 -19.41 7.64 23.51
C GLU A 26 -20.17 7.86 22.19
N PHE A 27 -20.95 8.95 22.10
CA PHE A 27 -21.65 9.35 20.88
C PHE A 27 -20.75 10.11 19.88
N THR A 28 -19.68 10.77 20.36
CA THR A 28 -18.69 11.51 19.54
C THR A 28 -17.40 10.71 19.27
N LEU A 29 -16.97 9.88 20.22
CA LEU A 29 -16.23 8.63 20.06
C LEU A 29 -17.20 7.54 19.61
N GLY A 30 -18.03 7.85 18.62
CA GLY A 30 -18.57 6.81 17.78
C GLY A 30 -17.34 6.07 17.27
N THR A 31 -17.01 4.96 17.93
CA THR A 31 -16.13 3.95 17.37
C THR A 31 -16.87 3.52 16.13
N SER A 32 -16.61 4.22 15.03
CA SER A 32 -16.81 3.71 13.69
C SER A 32 -16.21 2.33 13.77
N LYS A 33 -17.07 1.32 13.87
CA LYS A 33 -16.67 -0.07 14.01
C LYS A 33 -15.75 -0.29 12.81
N VAL A 34 -14.44 -0.34 13.05
CA VAL A 34 -13.44 -0.45 11.99
C VAL A 34 -13.89 -1.60 11.11
N ASN A 35 -14.05 -1.32 9.82
CA ASN A 35 -14.53 -2.34 8.91
C ASN A 35 -13.46 -3.45 8.88
N THR A 36 -13.81 -4.63 9.39
CA THR A 36 -12.88 -5.74 9.55
C THR A 36 -12.33 -6.21 8.20
N HIS A 37 -13.14 -6.14 7.15
CA HIS A 37 -12.70 -6.44 5.78
C HIS A 37 -11.64 -5.46 5.30
N ASP A 38 -11.87 -4.15 5.47
CA ASP A 38 -10.89 -3.12 5.08
C ASP A 38 -9.58 -3.25 5.87
N LEU A 39 -9.67 -3.60 7.16
CA LEU A 39 -8.51 -3.88 8.00
C LEU A 39 -7.75 -5.12 7.50
N GLU A 40 -8.45 -6.22 7.23
CA GLU A 40 -7.84 -7.46 6.73
C GLU A 40 -7.15 -7.25 5.38
N LEU A 41 -7.77 -6.51 4.45
CA LEU A 41 -7.13 -6.13 3.18
C LEU A 41 -5.89 -5.27 3.43
N PHE A 42 -5.98 -4.27 4.31
CA PHE A 42 -4.84 -3.43 4.60
C PHE A 42 -3.67 -4.20 5.24
N GLU A 43 -3.94 -5.14 6.14
CA GLU A 43 -2.92 -6.03 6.71
C GLU A 43 -2.28 -6.94 5.65
N GLN A 44 -3.07 -7.53 4.76
CA GLN A 44 -2.54 -8.33 3.65
C GLN A 44 -1.60 -7.50 2.77
N TYR A 45 -1.99 -6.26 2.45
CA TYR A 45 -1.15 -5.34 1.69
C TYR A 45 0.17 -5.04 2.41
N LYS A 46 0.12 -4.68 3.70
CA LYS A 46 1.32 -4.45 4.52
C LYS A 46 2.19 -5.70 4.60
N GLY A 47 1.59 -6.89 4.68
CA GLY A 47 2.29 -8.17 4.64
C GLY A 47 3.12 -8.32 3.36
N MET A 48 2.57 -7.94 2.20
CA MET A 48 3.24 -8.06 0.91
C MET A 48 4.36 -7.04 0.67
N PHE A 49 4.20 -5.79 1.11
CA PHE A 49 5.14 -4.71 0.72
C PHE A 49 5.94 -4.10 1.86
N VAL A 50 5.35 -3.97 3.05
CA VAL A 50 6.01 -3.33 4.21
C VAL A 50 6.81 -4.37 4.97
N THR A 51 6.17 -5.48 5.34
CA THR A 51 6.76 -6.51 6.21
C THR A 51 7.87 -7.29 5.50
N THR A 52 7.72 -7.56 4.20
CA THR A 52 8.73 -8.21 3.36
C THR A 52 9.89 -7.30 2.99
N GLY A 53 9.73 -5.98 3.13
CA GLY A 53 10.70 -4.98 2.65
C GLY A 53 10.69 -4.75 1.14
N ALA A 54 9.71 -5.26 0.38
CA ALA A 54 9.67 -5.11 -1.08
C ALA A 54 9.59 -3.64 -1.54
N ALA A 55 8.82 -2.81 -0.83
CA ALA A 55 8.75 -1.38 -1.15
C ALA A 55 10.09 -0.65 -0.91
N GLU A 56 10.81 -1.02 0.16
CA GLU A 56 12.14 -0.46 0.43
C GLU A 56 13.17 -0.91 -0.60
N PHE A 57 13.09 -2.17 -1.03
CA PHE A 57 13.92 -2.68 -2.11
C PHE A 57 13.75 -1.83 -3.39
N TYR A 58 12.51 -1.61 -3.85
CA TYR A 58 12.28 -0.79 -5.05
C TYR A 58 12.77 0.64 -4.89
N ARG A 59 12.67 1.22 -3.70
CA ARG A 59 13.16 2.58 -3.42
C ARG A 59 14.67 2.71 -3.62
N GLN A 60 15.43 1.64 -3.37
CA GLN A 60 16.91 1.68 -3.37
C GLN A 60 17.55 1.05 -4.61
N HIS A 61 16.83 0.17 -5.31
CA HIS A 61 17.38 -0.64 -6.38
C HIS A 61 17.30 0.07 -7.75
N ASP A 62 18.39 0.04 -8.51
CA ASP A 62 18.50 0.71 -9.83
C ASP A 62 18.21 -0.21 -11.03
N PHE A 63 17.83 -1.47 -10.76
CA PHE A 63 17.46 -2.50 -11.74
C PHE A 63 18.53 -2.82 -12.81
N LEU A 64 19.73 -2.26 -12.71
CA LEU A 64 20.88 -2.66 -13.51
C LEU A 64 21.55 -3.92 -12.95
N ALA A 65 21.50 -4.07 -11.62
CA ALA A 65 21.89 -5.29 -10.95
C ALA A 65 20.77 -6.35 -11.00
N GLN A 66 21.16 -7.62 -10.87
CA GLN A 66 20.21 -8.69 -10.63
C GLN A 66 19.58 -8.57 -9.23
N PHE A 67 18.34 -9.05 -9.07
CA PHE A 67 17.63 -9.05 -7.80
C PHE A 67 16.86 -10.34 -7.56
N SER A 68 16.52 -10.62 -6.30
CA SER A 68 15.79 -11.83 -5.93
C SER A 68 14.35 -11.78 -6.45
N GLU A 69 13.87 -12.91 -6.94
CA GLU A 69 12.46 -13.13 -7.31
C GLU A 69 11.52 -12.88 -6.13
N ASP A 70 12.01 -13.01 -4.89
CA ASP A 70 11.21 -12.73 -3.68
C ASP A 70 10.84 -11.24 -3.55
N TYR A 71 11.59 -10.33 -4.20
CA TYR A 71 11.20 -8.93 -4.29
C TYR A 71 10.23 -8.66 -5.45
N TRP A 72 10.16 -9.53 -6.45
CA TRP A 72 9.20 -9.41 -7.55
C TRP A 72 7.83 -9.99 -7.18
N ARG A 73 7.81 -11.15 -6.52
CA ARG A 73 6.60 -11.93 -6.24
C ARG A 73 5.47 -11.13 -5.56
N PRO A 74 5.73 -10.24 -4.58
CA PRO A 74 4.66 -9.45 -3.98
C PRO A 74 3.97 -8.52 -4.98
N LEU A 75 4.74 -7.85 -5.84
CA LEU A 75 4.19 -6.94 -6.85
C LEU A 75 3.42 -7.70 -7.92
N SER A 76 3.96 -8.81 -8.43
CA SER A 76 3.26 -9.63 -9.42
C SER A 76 1.95 -10.18 -8.85
N SER A 77 2.00 -10.75 -7.64
CA SER A 77 0.81 -11.30 -6.97
C SER A 77 -0.24 -10.21 -6.68
N TYR A 78 0.19 -8.99 -6.36
CA TYR A 78 -0.71 -7.87 -6.15
C TYR A 78 -1.42 -7.49 -7.45
N VAL A 79 -0.66 -7.25 -8.53
CA VAL A 79 -1.21 -6.88 -9.84
C VAL A 79 -2.13 -7.97 -10.40
N ASP A 80 -1.77 -9.25 -10.27
CA ASP A 80 -2.54 -10.36 -10.82
C ASP A 80 -3.88 -10.61 -10.10
N ASN A 81 -4.10 -10.05 -8.91
CA ASN A 81 -5.25 -10.41 -8.08
C ASN A 81 -6.08 -9.22 -7.56
N TRP A 82 -5.47 -8.06 -7.29
CA TRP A 82 -6.12 -7.01 -6.51
C TRP A 82 -7.05 -6.10 -7.32
N TYR A 83 -7.21 -6.34 -8.62
CA TYR A 83 -8.26 -5.72 -9.43
C TYR A 83 -9.66 -6.33 -9.19
N LYS A 84 -9.73 -7.49 -8.53
CA LYS A 84 -10.97 -8.25 -8.34
C LYS A 84 -11.87 -7.61 -7.27
N PRO A 85 -13.22 -7.80 -7.34
CA PRO A 85 -14.17 -7.25 -6.38
C PRO A 85 -13.87 -7.59 -4.91
N ASP A 86 -13.30 -8.76 -4.64
CA ASP A 86 -12.98 -9.22 -3.28
C ASP A 86 -11.91 -8.35 -2.58
N PHE A 87 -11.14 -7.58 -3.34
CA PHE A 87 -10.11 -6.66 -2.83
C PHE A 87 -10.56 -5.19 -2.83
N GLU A 88 -11.86 -4.92 -2.97
CA GLU A 88 -12.40 -3.57 -2.84
C GLU A 88 -12.58 -3.18 -1.37
N PHE A 89 -12.11 -1.98 -1.04
CA PHE A 89 -12.34 -1.37 0.26
C PHE A 89 -13.75 -0.77 0.32
N SER A 90 -14.44 -0.98 1.43
CA SER A 90 -15.75 -0.38 1.70
C SER A 90 -15.63 1.12 2.01
N ASN A 91 -14.55 1.53 2.68
CA ASN A 91 -14.24 2.95 2.87
C ASN A 91 -13.83 3.57 1.53
N SER A 92 -14.64 4.52 1.05
CA SER A 92 -14.46 5.15 -0.26
C SER A 92 -13.13 5.90 -0.42
N LYS A 93 -12.56 6.45 0.68
CA LYS A 93 -11.24 7.10 0.64
C LYS A 93 -10.14 6.05 0.45
N LEU A 94 -10.20 4.95 1.20
CA LEU A 94 -9.26 3.84 1.06
C LEU A 94 -9.36 3.24 -0.34
N GLN A 95 -10.58 3.02 -0.84
CA GLN A 95 -10.77 2.46 -2.18
C GLN A 95 -10.24 3.36 -3.28
N LYS A 96 -10.46 4.68 -3.16
CA LYS A 96 -9.90 5.65 -4.13
C LYS A 96 -8.37 5.61 -4.13
N GLN A 97 -7.75 5.61 -2.95
CA GLN A 97 -6.30 5.57 -2.83
C GLN A 97 -5.72 4.22 -3.28
N HIS A 98 -6.41 3.12 -2.97
CA HIS A 98 -6.08 1.77 -3.45
C HIS A 98 -6.04 1.72 -4.97
N LYS A 99 -7.04 2.29 -5.68
CA LYS A 99 -7.03 2.35 -7.15
C LYS A 99 -5.83 3.10 -7.70
N THR A 100 -5.49 4.26 -7.13
CA THR A 100 -4.29 5.02 -7.53
C THR A 100 -3.00 4.22 -7.32
N LEU A 101 -2.90 3.51 -6.21
CA LEU A 101 -1.79 2.61 -5.94
C LEU A 101 -1.74 1.44 -6.94
N TYR A 102 -2.87 0.79 -7.20
CA TYR A 102 -2.97 -0.31 -8.14
C TYR A 102 -2.51 0.10 -9.54
N GLU A 103 -2.98 1.24 -10.06
CA GLU A 103 -2.56 1.76 -11.38
C GLU A 103 -1.05 2.01 -11.47
N ALA A 104 -0.43 2.51 -10.40
CA ALA A 104 1.02 2.71 -10.36
C ALA A 104 1.78 1.38 -10.27
N ALA A 105 1.27 0.44 -9.48
CA ALA A 105 1.82 -0.90 -9.33
C ALA A 105 1.73 -1.72 -10.62
N GLU A 106 0.60 -1.64 -11.33
CA GLU A 106 0.38 -2.33 -12.60
C GLU A 106 1.37 -1.85 -13.67
N LYS A 107 1.54 -0.53 -13.82
CA LYS A 107 2.54 0.03 -14.75
C LYS A 107 3.95 -0.44 -14.43
N LEU A 108 4.35 -0.36 -13.16
CA LEU A 108 5.66 -0.84 -12.72
C LEU A 108 5.80 -2.36 -12.95
N GLY A 109 4.75 -3.12 -12.65
CA GLY A 109 4.71 -4.57 -12.83
C GLY A 109 4.87 -4.98 -14.28
N ILE A 110 4.17 -4.32 -15.20
CA ILE A 110 4.31 -4.53 -16.65
C ILE A 110 5.74 -4.22 -17.11
N ALA A 111 6.31 -3.09 -16.69
CA ALA A 111 7.68 -2.72 -17.06
C ALA A 111 8.69 -3.74 -16.54
N ILE A 112 8.59 -4.15 -15.27
CA ILE A 112 9.47 -5.17 -14.70
C ILE A 112 9.30 -6.47 -15.49
N ALA A 113 8.07 -6.96 -15.70
CA ALA A 113 7.76 -8.18 -16.47
C ALA A 113 8.28 -8.16 -17.91
N GLY A 114 8.17 -7.04 -18.60
CA GLY A 114 8.62 -6.92 -19.99
C GLY A 114 10.14 -6.80 -20.15
N ASN A 115 10.80 -6.16 -19.17
CA ASN A 115 12.21 -5.77 -19.28
C ASN A 115 13.17 -6.64 -18.46
N THR A 116 12.70 -7.70 -17.80
CA THR A 116 13.62 -8.58 -17.05
C THR A 116 13.27 -10.04 -17.25
N VAL A 117 14.29 -10.88 -17.11
CA VAL A 117 14.18 -12.33 -17.23
C VAL A 117 14.72 -13.01 -15.98
N THR A 118 14.26 -14.21 -15.69
CA THR A 118 14.88 -15.05 -14.68
C THR A 118 16.22 -15.58 -15.19
N ILE A 119 17.20 -15.64 -14.30
CA ILE A 119 18.57 -16.05 -14.62
C ILE A 119 18.96 -17.36 -13.90
N ALA A 120 19.75 -18.17 -14.59
CA ALA A 120 20.28 -19.46 -14.18
C ALA A 120 21.28 -19.34 -13.02
N PRO A 121 21.64 -20.46 -12.35
CA PRO A 121 21.08 -21.80 -12.51
C PRO A 121 19.81 -22.05 -11.68
N THR A 122 19.51 -21.18 -10.70
CA THR A 122 18.42 -21.44 -9.75
C THR A 122 17.08 -20.84 -10.19
N TYR A 123 17.07 -19.92 -11.16
CA TYR A 123 15.89 -19.14 -11.57
C TYR A 123 15.21 -18.40 -10.41
N LYS A 124 15.97 -18.14 -9.33
CA LYS A 124 15.53 -17.34 -8.16
C LYS A 124 15.94 -15.87 -8.24
N MET A 125 16.65 -15.51 -9.30
CA MET A 125 17.12 -14.15 -9.55
C MET A 125 16.52 -13.67 -10.86
N ARG A 126 16.25 -12.36 -10.95
CA ARG A 126 15.85 -11.63 -12.14
C ARG A 126 16.84 -10.56 -12.49
N SER A 127 16.92 -10.25 -13.77
CA SER A 127 17.83 -9.22 -14.28
C SER A 127 17.31 -8.68 -15.60
N VAL A 128 17.57 -7.40 -15.86
CA VAL A 128 17.43 -6.82 -17.21
C VAL A 128 18.47 -7.45 -18.14
N ARG A 129 19.67 -7.73 -17.62
CA ARG A 129 20.75 -8.41 -18.35
C ARG A 129 20.56 -9.93 -18.32
N PRO A 130 20.30 -10.60 -19.45
CA PRO A 130 20.20 -12.06 -19.52
C PRO A 130 21.57 -12.76 -19.46
N ASP A 131 21.59 -14.03 -19.06
CA ASP A 131 22.83 -14.83 -18.88
C ASP A 131 23.64 -15.06 -20.17
N ASN A 132 22.97 -15.05 -21.32
CA ASN A 132 23.61 -15.27 -22.61
C ASN A 132 24.35 -14.02 -23.13
N LEU A 133 24.27 -12.88 -22.42
CA LEU A 133 24.96 -11.67 -22.81
C LEU A 133 26.44 -11.75 -22.42
N ALA A 134 27.32 -11.60 -23.41
CA ALA A 134 28.77 -11.65 -23.21
C ALA A 134 29.26 -10.68 -22.12
N PHE A 135 30.34 -11.06 -21.44
CA PHE A 135 31.02 -10.18 -20.48
C PHE A 135 31.62 -8.97 -21.22
N GLY A 136 31.43 -7.76 -20.67
CA GLY A 136 31.80 -6.52 -21.35
C GLY A 136 30.92 -5.34 -20.93
N PRO A 137 31.04 -4.19 -21.64
CA PRO A 137 30.22 -3.02 -21.42
C PRO A 137 28.73 -3.36 -21.48
N ILE A 138 27.94 -2.75 -20.59
CA ILE A 138 26.48 -2.91 -20.61
C ILE A 138 25.94 -2.24 -21.89
N PRO A 139 25.23 -2.98 -22.77
CA PRO A 139 24.62 -2.42 -23.97
C PRO A 139 23.59 -1.34 -23.63
N ASP A 140 23.39 -0.39 -24.55
CA ASP A 140 22.51 0.75 -24.28
C ASP A 140 21.04 0.36 -24.13
N HIS A 141 20.56 -0.69 -24.83
CA HIS A 141 19.19 -1.18 -24.65
C HIS A 141 18.93 -1.66 -23.21
N ILE A 142 19.88 -2.38 -22.59
CA ILE A 142 19.80 -2.82 -21.18
C ILE A 142 19.71 -1.62 -20.23
N LYS A 143 20.44 -0.54 -20.53
CA LYS A 143 20.37 0.70 -19.72
C LYS A 143 19.02 1.38 -19.86
N GLU A 144 18.48 1.45 -21.07
CA GLU A 144 17.16 2.07 -21.31
C GLU A 144 16.02 1.24 -20.71
N GLU A 145 16.09 -0.09 -20.76
CA GLU A 145 15.14 -1.01 -20.11
C GLU A 145 15.14 -0.83 -18.58
N ALA A 146 16.32 -0.79 -17.94
CA ALA A 146 16.43 -0.51 -16.51
C ALA A 146 15.91 0.90 -16.16
N LYS A 147 16.22 1.89 -17.00
CA LYS A 147 15.76 3.27 -16.84
C LYS A 147 14.24 3.41 -16.98
N GLU A 148 13.59 2.62 -17.84
CA GLU A 148 12.13 2.57 -17.92
C GLU A 148 11.52 2.11 -16.59
N ILE A 149 12.04 1.02 -16.01
CA ILE A 149 11.61 0.53 -14.70
C ILE A 149 11.84 1.62 -13.63
N ASN A 150 13.06 2.16 -13.56
CA ASN A 150 13.42 3.21 -12.60
C ASN A 150 12.55 4.46 -12.71
N GLY A 151 12.10 4.81 -13.92
CA GLY A 151 11.22 5.95 -14.15
C GLY A 151 9.84 5.80 -13.51
N LEU A 152 9.38 4.56 -13.29
CA LEU A 152 8.08 4.25 -12.72
C LEU A 152 8.10 4.06 -11.20
N VAL A 153 9.26 3.71 -10.64
CA VAL A 153 9.45 3.51 -9.19
C VAL A 153 8.97 4.69 -8.35
N PRO A 154 9.31 5.96 -8.64
CA PRO A 154 8.89 7.09 -7.80
C PRO A 154 7.36 7.22 -7.68
N ALA A 155 6.63 6.96 -8.77
CA ALA A 155 5.18 7.02 -8.76
C ALA A 155 4.58 5.91 -7.90
N PHE A 156 5.09 4.68 -8.03
CA PHE A 156 4.69 3.55 -7.18
C PHE A 156 4.98 3.82 -5.70
N ILE A 157 6.21 4.23 -5.36
CA ILE A 157 6.62 4.49 -3.97
C ILE A 157 5.78 5.60 -3.35
N LYS A 158 5.50 6.68 -4.09
CA LYS A 158 4.62 7.74 -3.61
C LYS A 158 3.21 7.21 -3.33
N ALA A 159 2.63 6.44 -4.24
CA ALA A 159 1.29 5.89 -4.06
C ALA A 159 1.22 4.89 -2.90
N HIS A 160 2.27 4.08 -2.72
CA HIS A 160 2.46 3.19 -1.57
C HIS A 160 2.47 3.97 -0.26
N ASP A 161 3.34 4.98 -0.15
CA ASP A 161 3.48 5.77 1.08
C ASP A 161 2.16 6.49 1.42
N ASP A 162 1.48 7.06 0.43
CA ASP A 162 0.20 7.74 0.61
C ASP A 162 -0.90 6.75 1.07
N PHE A 163 -0.92 5.53 0.50
CA PHE A 163 -1.88 4.48 0.89
C PHE A 163 -1.62 3.97 2.31
N VAL A 164 -0.37 3.68 2.66
CA VAL A 164 0.00 3.22 4.02
C VAL A 164 -0.32 4.27 5.06
N LYS A 165 0.02 5.55 4.81
CA LYS A 165 -0.34 6.66 5.71
C LYS A 165 -1.84 6.81 5.88
N LEU A 166 -2.61 6.66 4.79
CA LEU A 166 -4.06 6.75 4.85
C LEU A 166 -4.67 5.57 5.63
N GLY A 167 -4.26 4.33 5.33
CA GLY A 167 -4.73 3.15 6.05
C GLY A 167 -4.45 3.22 7.54
N ASN A 168 -3.24 3.63 7.92
CA ASN A 168 -2.88 3.82 9.33
C ASN A 168 -3.74 4.88 10.05
N ARG A 169 -4.26 5.89 9.33
CA ARG A 169 -5.10 6.94 9.93
C ARG A 169 -6.57 6.56 10.01
N GLU A 170 -7.08 5.81 9.05
CA GLU A 170 -8.51 5.50 8.94
C GLU A 170 -8.88 4.18 9.63
N LEU A 171 -7.91 3.29 9.88
CA LEU A 171 -8.13 1.93 10.43
C LEU A 171 -7.58 1.73 11.85
N TYR A 172 -6.81 2.69 12.39
CA TYR A 172 -6.24 2.69 13.74
C TYR A 172 -6.40 4.06 14.40
#